data_AF-A0A417CU99-F1
#
_entry.id   AF-A0A417CU99-F1
#
_cell.length_a   1.000
_cell.length_b   1.000
_cell.length_c   1.000
_cell.angle_alpha   90.00
_cell.angle_beta   90.00
_cell.angle_gamma   90.00
#
_symmetry.space_group_name_H-M   'P 1'
#
loop_
_entity.id
_entity.type
_entity.pdbx_description
1 polymer ?
#
loop_
_entity_poly.entity_id
_entity_poly.type
_entity_poly.pdbx_seq_one_letter_code
_entity_poly.pdbx_strand_id
1 'polypeptide(L)'
;MKDEEYAGYYCLVLAIVCGLNAAEAWKIYQYGPDHPLSKKILKHKIRDSSLKKLKKKEQEKMMKKLFLEGYSKNAIAEAFECLPETVTARIKRAEEDMNGT
;
A
#
# COMPACT_ATOMS: atom_id res chain seq x y z
N MET A 1 20.45 6.26 -23.82
CA MET A 1 19.23 6.99 -24.25
C MET A 1 18.06 6.07 -24.55
N LYS A 2 18.00 5.34 -25.68
CA LYS A 2 16.81 4.49 -25.98
C LYS A 2 16.54 3.42 -24.91
N ASP A 3 17.57 2.73 -24.44
CA ASP A 3 17.40 1.65 -23.45
C ASP A 3 16.91 2.14 -22.09
N GLU A 4 17.32 3.34 -21.68
CA GLU A 4 16.88 3.97 -20.43
C GLU A 4 15.44 4.47 -20.55
N GLU A 5 15.07 5.00 -21.72
CA GLU A 5 13.70 5.41 -22.04
C GLU A 5 12.74 4.22 -22.01
N TYR A 6 13.13 3.09 -22.63
CA TYR A 6 12.38 1.83 -22.56
C TYR A 6 12.25 1.31 -21.13
N ALA A 7 13.33 1.31 -20.34
CA ALA A 7 13.29 0.92 -18.93
C ALA A 7 12.31 1.79 -18.13
N GLY A 8 12.28 3.09 -18.40
CA GLY A 8 11.31 4.02 -17.84
C GLY A 8 9.86 3.65 -18.18
N TYR A 9 9.56 3.34 -19.44
CA TYR A 9 8.23 2.89 -19.85
C TYR A 9 7.80 1.58 -19.18
N TYR A 10 8.70 0.60 -19.07
CA TYR A 10 8.40 -0.64 -18.36
C TYR A 10 8.13 -0.39 -16.87
N CYS A 11 8.94 0.44 -16.21
CA CYS A 11 8.69 0.81 -14.82
C CYS A 11 7.35 1.52 -14.64
N LEU A 12 6.96 2.40 -15.59
CA LEU A 12 5.67 3.07 -15.56
C LEU A 12 4.49 2.08 -15.69
N VAL A 13 4.57 1.14 -16.63
CA VAL A 13 3.55 0.09 -16.81
C VAL A 13 3.46 -0.79 -15.57
N LEU A 14 4.60 -1.21 -15.00
CA LEU A 14 4.64 -1.99 -13.76
C LEU A 14 4.03 -1.22 -12.58
N ALA A 15 4.34 0.07 -12.44
CA ALA A 15 3.78 0.91 -11.38
C ALA A 15 2.25 0.96 -11.43
N ILE A 16 1.69 1.19 -12.62
CA ILE A 16 0.23 1.28 -12.81
C ILE A 16 -0.44 -0.08 -12.60
N VAL A 17 0.04 -1.13 -13.27
CA VAL A 17 -0.61 -2.44 -13.25
C VAL A 17 -0.49 -3.12 -11.89
N CYS A 18 0.65 -2.96 -11.22
CA CYS A 18 0.91 -3.64 -9.93
C CYS A 18 0.63 -2.76 -8.70
N GLY A 19 0.31 -1.47 -8.88
CA GLY A 19 0.12 -0.52 -7.77
C GLY A 19 1.42 -0.28 -7.01
N LEU A 20 2.51 -0.02 -7.72
CA LEU A 20 3.85 0.17 -7.15
C LEU A 20 4.27 1.63 -7.25
N ASN A 21 5.08 2.08 -6.31
CA ASN A 21 5.82 3.33 -6.49
C ASN A 21 7.00 3.14 -7.46
N ALA A 22 7.63 4.23 -7.88
CA ALA A 22 8.73 4.20 -8.85
C ALA A 22 9.91 3.31 -8.41
N ALA A 23 10.28 3.35 -7.12
CA ALA A 23 11.40 2.58 -6.60
C ALA A 23 11.10 1.08 -6.55
N GLU A 24 9.87 0.71 -6.22
CA GLU A 24 9.40 -0.68 -6.27
C GLU A 24 9.30 -1.19 -7.70
N ALA A 25 8.73 -0.41 -8.62
CA ALA A 25 8.65 -0.76 -10.03
C ALA A 25 10.05 -0.98 -10.62
N TRP A 26 11.00 -0.11 -10.29
CA TRP A 26 12.40 -0.28 -10.66
C TRP A 26 13.00 -1.58 -10.14
N LYS A 27 12.78 -1.91 -8.87
CA LYS A 27 13.24 -3.19 -8.29
C LYS A 27 12.64 -4.39 -9.01
N ILE A 28 11.34 -4.36 -9.33
CA ILE A 28 10.70 -5.47 -10.04
C ILE A 28 11.23 -5.58 -11.48
N TYR A 29 11.41 -4.46 -12.17
CA TYR A 29 12.02 -4.43 -13.50
C TYR A 29 13.43 -5.04 -13.48
N GLN A 30 14.25 -4.66 -12.48
CA GLN A 30 15.63 -5.11 -12.35
C GLN A 30 15.76 -6.60 -11.99
N TYR A 31 14.98 -7.08 -11.02
CA TYR A 31 15.12 -8.44 -10.48
C TYR A 31 14.15 -9.46 -11.08
N GLY A 32 13.11 -9.01 -11.78
CA GLY A 32 12.00 -9.83 -12.25
C GLY A 32 10.99 -10.16 -11.15
N PRO A 33 9.77 -10.59 -11.51
CA PRO A 33 8.67 -10.83 -10.58
C PRO A 33 8.90 -12.05 -9.66
N ASP A 34 9.69 -13.03 -10.11
CA ASP A 34 9.93 -14.26 -9.36
C ASP A 34 10.97 -14.16 -8.25
N HIS A 35 11.74 -13.07 -8.24
CA HIS A 35 12.74 -12.81 -7.22
C HIS A 35 12.11 -12.66 -5.82
N PRO A 36 12.72 -13.18 -4.74
CA PRO A 36 12.15 -13.12 -3.39
C PRO A 36 11.79 -11.70 -2.93
N LEU A 37 12.61 -10.71 -3.30
CA LEU A 37 12.35 -9.29 -3.02
C LEU A 37 11.07 -8.80 -3.71
N SER A 38 10.92 -9.10 -5.01
CA SER A 38 9.76 -8.70 -5.82
C SER A 38 8.48 -9.37 -5.31
N LYS A 39 8.55 -10.65 -4.96
CA LYS A 39 7.43 -11.38 -4.33
C LYS A 39 6.97 -10.73 -3.03
N LYS A 40 7.92 -10.29 -2.19
CA LYS A 40 7.61 -9.57 -0.95
C LYS A 40 6.91 -8.24 -1.21
N ILE A 41 7.40 -7.44 -2.16
CA ILE A 41 6.79 -6.17 -2.55
C ILE A 41 5.35 -6.40 -3.04
N LEU A 42 5.14 -7.34 -3.96
CA LEU A 42 3.82 -7.61 -4.55
C LEU A 42 2.81 -8.14 -3.53
N LYS A 43 3.24 -9.01 -2.59
CA LYS A 43 2.35 -9.62 -1.59
C LYS A 43 1.79 -8.60 -0.58
N HIS A 44 2.54 -7.56 -0.27
CA HIS A 44 2.16 -6.59 0.77
C HIS A 44 1.37 -5.38 0.25
N LYS A 45 1.02 -5.34 -1.04
CA LYS A 45 0.22 -4.25 -1.61
C LYS A 45 -1.27 -4.43 -1.36
N ILE A 46 -1.86 -3.41 -0.78
CA ILE A 46 -3.31 -3.27 -0.64
C ILE A 46 -3.81 -2.59 -1.91
N ARG A 47 -4.55 -3.33 -2.76
CA ARG A 47 -4.97 -2.87 -4.10
C ARG A 47 -6.42 -2.39 -4.19
N ASP A 48 -7.10 -2.27 -3.06
CA ASP A 48 -8.53 -1.98 -3.05
C ASP A 48 -8.77 -0.46 -3.15
N SER A 49 -9.09 -0.01 -4.37
CA SER A 49 -9.41 1.39 -4.67
C SER A 49 -10.72 1.87 -4.01
N SER A 50 -11.56 0.96 -3.52
CA SER A 50 -12.80 1.30 -2.81
C SER A 50 -12.54 1.86 -1.41
N LEU A 51 -11.36 1.60 -0.82
CA LEU A 51 -10.99 2.07 0.52
C LEU A 51 -11.04 3.59 0.66
N LYS A 52 -10.76 4.32 -0.43
CA LYS A 52 -10.81 5.80 -0.45
C LYS A 52 -12.24 6.34 -0.40
N LYS A 53 -13.22 5.58 -0.87
CA LYS A 53 -14.63 6.00 -0.94
C LYS A 53 -15.38 5.77 0.38
N LEU A 54 -14.76 5.07 1.33
CA LEU A 54 -15.35 4.79 2.64
C LEU A 54 -15.53 6.06 3.47
N LYS A 55 -16.58 6.09 4.29
CA LYS A 55 -16.77 7.17 5.27
C LYS A 55 -15.66 7.13 6.31
N LYS A 56 -15.37 8.26 6.95
CA LYS A 56 -14.26 8.39 7.92
C LYS A 56 -14.24 7.28 8.99
N LYS A 57 -15.38 6.97 9.61
CA LYS A 57 -15.47 5.88 10.61
C LYS A 57 -15.21 4.50 10.03
N GLU A 58 -15.64 4.25 8.80
CA GLU A 58 -15.39 2.98 8.10
C GLU A 58 -13.93 2.85 7.73
N GLN A 59 -13.27 3.93 7.30
CA GLN A 59 -11.83 3.96 7.08
C GLN A 59 -11.05 3.61 8.35
N GLU A 60 -11.43 4.18 9.50
CA GLU A 60 -10.78 3.90 10.79
C GLU A 60 -10.89 2.42 11.16
N LYS A 61 -12.08 1.82 11.01
CA LYS A 61 -12.30 0.37 11.20
C LYS A 61 -11.49 -0.48 10.24
N MET A 62 -11.43 -0.10 8.95
CA MET A 62 -10.67 -0.82 7.94
C MET A 62 -9.15 -0.73 8.16
N MET A 63 -8.63 0.42 8.55
CA MET A 63 -7.21 0.58 8.92
C MET A 63 -6.85 -0.33 10.10
N LYS A 64 -7.71 -0.41 11.11
CA LYS A 64 -7.53 -1.33 12.24
C LYS A 64 -7.58 -2.79 11.79
N LYS A 65 -8.54 -3.16 10.95
CA LYS A 65 -8.64 -4.53 10.41
C LYS A 65 -7.37 -4.93 9.64
N LEU A 66 -6.89 -4.09 8.73
CA LEU A 66 -5.66 -4.33 7.96
C LEU A 66 -4.43 -4.44 8.87
N PHE A 67 -4.36 -3.63 9.93
CA PHE A 67 -3.28 -3.73 10.90
C PHE A 67 -3.30 -5.07 11.64
N LEU A 68 -4.48 -5.55 12.04
CA LEU A 68 -4.66 -6.86 12.67
C LEU A 68 -4.38 -8.04 11.71
N GLU A 69 -4.62 -7.85 10.41
CA GLU A 69 -4.23 -8.80 9.35
C GLU A 69 -2.71 -8.83 9.10
N GLY A 70 -1.92 -7.99 9.80
CA GLY A 70 -0.47 -7.98 9.75
C GLY A 70 0.14 -7.04 8.70
N TYR A 71 -0.66 -6.17 8.09
CA TYR A 71 -0.13 -5.12 7.22
C TYR A 71 0.63 -4.07 8.05
N SER A 72 1.76 -3.60 7.52
CA SER A 72 2.53 -2.53 8.16
C SER A 72 1.76 -1.20 8.10
N LYS A 73 2.01 -0.33 9.07
CA LYS A 73 1.44 1.03 9.07
C LYS A 73 1.77 1.80 7.78
N ASN A 74 2.95 1.58 7.22
CA ASN A 74 3.37 2.21 5.96
C ASN A 74 2.54 1.71 4.77
N ALA A 75 2.28 0.40 4.67
CA ALA A 75 1.45 -0.15 3.60
C ALA A 75 0.01 0.36 3.68
N ILE A 76 -0.54 0.45 4.90
CA ILE A 76 -1.88 1.02 5.13
C ILE A 76 -1.88 2.52 4.79
N ALA A 77 -0.86 3.26 5.20
CA ALA A 77 -0.73 4.69 4.93
C ALA A 77 -0.71 4.97 3.42
N GLU A 78 0.04 4.16 2.66
CA GLU A 78 0.09 4.21 1.20
C GLU A 78 -1.30 3.95 0.58
N ALA A 79 -2.02 2.92 1.04
CA ALA A 79 -3.34 2.58 0.53
C ALA A 79 -4.41 3.67 0.73
N PHE A 80 -4.31 4.41 1.84
CA PHE A 80 -5.22 5.49 2.20
C PHE A 80 -4.68 6.89 1.88
N GLU A 81 -3.53 6.99 1.20
CA GLU A 81 -2.86 8.25 0.83
C GLU A 81 -2.73 9.21 2.02
N CYS A 82 -2.25 8.69 3.15
CA CYS A 82 -2.02 9.46 4.36
C CYS A 82 -0.66 9.12 4.98
N LEU A 83 -0.33 9.78 6.09
CA LEU A 83 0.90 9.53 6.81
C LEU A 83 0.75 8.34 7.79
N PRO A 84 1.80 7.53 8.06
CA PRO A 84 1.76 6.43 9.03
C PRO A 84 1.29 6.84 10.45
N GLU A 85 1.54 8.09 10.85
CA GLU A 85 1.07 8.67 12.11
C GLU A 85 -0.45 8.82 12.10
N THR A 86 -1.03 9.18 10.94
CA THR A 86 -2.49 9.25 10.76
C THR A 86 -3.12 7.88 10.93
N VAL A 87 -2.49 6.83 10.40
CA VAL A 87 -2.93 5.44 10.59
C VAL A 87 -2.91 5.08 12.07
N THR A 88 -1.82 5.41 12.79
CA THR A 88 -1.71 5.14 14.24
C THR A 88 -2.84 5.82 15.03
N ALA A 89 -3.08 7.11 14.76
CA ALA A 89 -4.13 7.86 15.45
C ALA A 89 -5.54 7.32 15.15
N ARG A 90 -5.79 6.90 13.90
CA ARG A 90 -7.07 6.33 13.46
C ARG A 90 -7.34 4.94 14.05
N ILE A 91 -6.33 4.10 14.16
CA ILE A 91 -6.43 2.78 14.81
C ILE A 91 -6.80 2.94 16.28
N LYS A 92 -6.13 3.86 16.99
CA LYS A 92 -6.39 4.13 18.41
C LYS A 92 -7.85 4.60 18.63
N ARG A 93 -8.34 5.52 17.81
CA ARG A 93 -9.76 5.95 17.88
C ARG A 93 -10.74 4.80 17.63
N ALA A 94 -10.42 3.90 16.70
CA ALA A 94 -11.23 2.71 16.45
C ALA A 94 -11.14 1.64 17.56
N GLU A 95 -10.15 1.70 18.46
CA GLU A 95 -10.09 0.90 19.69
C GLU A 95 -10.96 1.49 20.79
N GLU A 96 -10.90 2.79 20.99
CA GLU A 96 -11.70 3.51 21.99
C GLU A 96 -13.21 3.38 21.71
N ASP A 97 -13.63 3.47 20.44
CA ASP A 97 -15.03 3.29 20.02
C ASP A 97 -15.58 1.87 20.28
N MET A 98 -14.73 0.83 20.39
CA MET A 98 -15.19 -0.54 20.70
C MET A 98 -15.30 -0.80 22.21
N ASN A 99 -14.53 -0.09 23.04
CA ASN A 99 -14.50 -0.29 24.49
C ASN A 99 -15.52 0.59 25.23
N GLY A 100 -16.16 1.55 24.53
CA GLY A 100 -17.17 2.45 25.09
C GLY A 100 -18.63 2.02 24.85
N THR A 101 -18.88 0.79 24.40
CA THR A 101 -20.22 0.22 24.20
C THR A 101 -20.40 -1.00 25.11
#